data_AF-A0A7S4IC40-F1
#
_entry.id   AF-A0A7S4IC40-F1
#
_cell.length_a   1.000
_cell.length_b   1.000
_cell.length_c   1.000
_cell.angle_alpha   90.00
_cell.angle_beta   90.00
_cell.angle_gamma   90.00
#
_symmetry.space_group_name_H-M   'P 1'
#
loop_
_entity.id
_entity.type
_entity.pdbx_description
1 polymer ?
#
loop_
_entity_poly.entity_id
_entity_poly.type
_entity_poly.pdbx_seq_one_letter_code
_entity_poly.pdbx_strand_id
1 'polypeptide(L)'
;MKLSLALTLVAGATSAAAFAPVSTRWGASRTALSEATLEYDAILEAGSGVDAAEFKAKLAANKEKMAEKDKTSKSLSKEDLKVVHEDEHIVVIDKPSGVLSVPGRIGHPSMQGAVFDAFGCESGNPGKMICHRLGMDTSGLMVFARTDAALRDLNTQFRTRKVVRKYEALVSGEVADDSGSIELPLMMDYENPPYMCVSTEERQRALIGLDAEDVGKKVLENEKNSVTEYEVVGKEDGKTRLSLTSVTGR
;
A
#
# COMPACT_ATOMS: atom_id res chain seq x y z
N MET A 1 -6.80 -22.12 -16.70
CA MET A 1 -6.97 -22.67 -15.32
C MET A 1 -7.60 -21.60 -14.47
N LYS A 2 -8.78 -21.89 -13.91
CA LYS A 2 -9.62 -20.99 -13.13
C LYS A 2 -9.11 -20.97 -11.68
N LEU A 3 -8.95 -19.80 -11.07
CA LEU A 3 -9.05 -19.64 -9.61
C LEU A 3 -10.19 -18.66 -9.33
N SER A 4 -11.22 -19.19 -8.67
CA SER A 4 -12.40 -18.49 -8.18
C SER A 4 -12.19 -18.30 -6.69
N LEU A 5 -12.10 -17.05 -6.21
CA LEU A 5 -12.15 -16.76 -4.78
C LEU A 5 -13.53 -16.17 -4.48
N ALA A 6 -14.37 -16.95 -3.80
CA ALA A 6 -15.66 -16.50 -3.28
C ALA A 6 -15.41 -15.79 -1.94
N LEU A 7 -15.83 -14.53 -1.83
CA LEU A 7 -15.86 -13.81 -0.56
C LEU A 7 -17.27 -13.95 0.03
N THR A 8 -17.42 -14.80 1.03
CA THR A 8 -18.65 -14.95 1.81
C THR A 8 -18.69 -13.85 2.86
N LEU A 9 -19.68 -12.95 2.75
CA LEU A 9 -19.98 -11.95 3.77
C LEU A 9 -20.66 -12.65 4.95
N VAL A 10 -19.97 -12.76 6.10
CA VAL A 10 -20.62 -13.15 7.36
C VAL A 10 -20.89 -11.87 8.14
N ALA A 11 -22.17 -11.53 8.26
CA ALA A 11 -22.65 -10.54 9.20
C ALA A 11 -22.51 -11.10 10.63
N GLY A 12 -21.69 -10.46 11.45
CA GLY A 12 -21.53 -10.77 12.87
C GLY A 12 -21.59 -9.49 13.69
N ALA A 13 -22.59 -9.42 14.57
CA ALA A 13 -22.90 -8.26 15.38
C ALA A 13 -21.82 -7.95 16.43
N THR A 14 -21.60 -6.65 16.61
CA THR A 14 -21.07 -5.92 17.78
C THR A 14 -20.64 -6.71 19.02
N SER A 15 -19.37 -6.53 19.41
CA SER A 15 -18.99 -6.26 20.80
C SER A 15 -17.90 -5.19 20.80
N ALA A 16 -18.19 -4.06 21.42
CA ALA A 16 -17.29 -2.94 21.56
C ALA A 16 -16.33 -3.21 22.74
N ALA A 17 -15.10 -3.59 22.43
CA ALA A 17 -13.96 -3.43 23.34
C ALA A 17 -12.78 -2.93 22.50
N ALA A 18 -12.83 -1.65 22.14
CA ALA A 18 -11.73 -0.96 21.50
C ALA A 18 -10.54 -0.93 22.48
N PHE A 19 -9.49 -1.70 22.20
CA PHE A 19 -8.19 -1.51 22.83
C PHE A 19 -7.68 -0.13 22.41
N ALA A 20 -7.75 0.83 23.33
CA ALA A 20 -7.18 2.15 23.14
C ALA A 20 -5.65 2.02 23.02
N PRO A 21 -4.99 2.72 22.08
CA PRO A 21 -3.55 2.76 22.05
C PRO A 21 -3.05 3.34 23.38
N VAL A 22 -2.02 2.70 23.96
CA VAL A 22 -1.34 3.15 25.17
C VAL A 22 -0.70 4.52 24.89
N SER A 23 -1.50 5.57 25.06
CA SER A 23 -1.07 6.92 25.36
C SER A 23 -1.72 7.30 26.68
N THR A 24 -0.95 7.09 27.75
CA THR A 24 -1.06 7.64 29.10
C THR A 24 -2.30 8.50 29.39
N ARG A 25 -3.34 7.89 29.97
CA ARG A 25 -4.32 8.59 30.79
C ARG A 25 -4.46 7.84 32.11
N TRP A 26 -3.88 8.41 33.17
CA TRP A 26 -3.94 7.87 34.52
C TRP A 26 -5.38 7.88 35.02
N GLY A 27 -5.93 6.69 35.29
CA GLY A 27 -7.27 6.50 35.83
C GLY A 27 -7.90 5.15 35.49
N ALA A 28 -7.13 4.06 35.40
CA ALA A 28 -7.69 2.71 35.25
C ALA A 28 -7.97 2.10 36.64
N SER A 29 -9.14 1.48 36.83
CA SER A 29 -9.48 0.78 38.08
C SER A 29 -8.58 -0.45 38.25
N ARG A 30 -8.32 -0.88 39.50
CA ARG A 30 -7.47 -2.06 39.78
C ARG A 30 -8.03 -3.34 39.14
N THR A 31 -9.35 -3.44 38.99
CA THR A 31 -10.04 -4.56 38.35
C THR A 31 -9.80 -4.58 36.83
N ALA A 32 -9.89 -3.43 36.17
CA ALA A 32 -9.62 -3.32 34.73
C ALA A 32 -8.14 -3.61 34.41
N LEU A 33 -7.23 -3.21 35.31
CA LEU A 33 -5.81 -3.56 35.18
C LEU A 33 -5.57 -5.06 35.38
N SER A 34 -6.22 -5.71 36.35
CA SER A 34 -6.06 -7.15 36.54
C SER A 34 -6.67 -7.98 35.41
N GLU A 35 -7.82 -7.58 34.89
CA GLU A 35 -8.47 -8.24 33.75
C GLU A 35 -7.64 -8.08 32.47
N ALA A 36 -7.16 -6.86 32.18
CA ALA A 36 -6.27 -6.62 31.04
C ALA A 36 -4.93 -7.36 31.18
N THR A 37 -4.41 -7.55 32.40
CA THR A 37 -3.18 -8.34 32.63
C THR A 37 -3.45 -9.83 32.41
N LEU A 38 -4.58 -10.36 32.89
CA LEU A 38 -4.98 -11.75 32.67
C LEU A 38 -5.26 -12.05 31.19
N GLU A 39 -5.87 -11.12 30.46
CA GLU A 39 -6.03 -11.23 29.01
C GLU A 39 -4.67 -11.21 28.29
N TYR A 40 -3.75 -10.34 28.70
CA TYR A 40 -2.42 -10.26 28.10
C TYR A 40 -1.58 -11.53 28.35
N ASP A 41 -1.58 -12.03 29.57
CA ASP A 41 -0.88 -13.27 29.93
C ASP A 41 -1.48 -14.48 29.19
N ALA A 42 -2.81 -14.56 29.07
CA ALA A 42 -3.47 -15.61 28.29
C ALA A 42 -3.14 -15.55 26.78
N ILE A 43 -2.99 -14.34 26.23
CA ILE A 43 -2.58 -14.15 24.83
C ILE A 43 -1.12 -14.56 24.63
N LEU A 44 -0.23 -14.26 25.58
CA LEU A 44 1.16 -14.70 25.53
C LEU A 44 1.28 -16.23 25.65
N GLU A 45 0.45 -16.86 26.50
CA GLU A 45 0.40 -18.32 26.66
C GLU A 45 -0.14 -19.04 25.41
N ALA A 46 -1.05 -18.41 24.66
CA ALA A 46 -1.56 -18.97 23.39
C ALA A 46 -0.48 -19.04 22.29
N GLY A 47 0.60 -18.27 22.43
CA GLY A 47 1.70 -18.18 21.47
C GLY A 47 1.32 -17.45 20.19
N SER A 48 2.32 -17.13 19.35
CA SER A 48 2.09 -16.48 18.07
C SER A 48 1.34 -17.41 17.11
N GLY A 49 0.34 -16.89 16.41
CA GLY A 49 -0.36 -17.61 15.34
C GLY A 49 0.46 -17.74 14.05
N VAL A 50 1.71 -17.27 14.03
CA VAL A 50 2.57 -17.23 12.84
C VAL A 50 3.83 -18.06 13.08
N ASP A 51 4.10 -19.00 12.18
CA ASP A 51 5.38 -19.70 12.12
C ASP A 51 6.42 -18.83 11.38
N ALA A 52 7.47 -18.42 12.09
CA ALA A 52 8.52 -17.56 11.57
C ALA A 52 9.32 -18.21 10.42
N ALA A 53 9.54 -19.53 10.46
CA ALA A 53 10.28 -20.24 9.42
C ALA A 53 9.43 -20.35 8.14
N GLU A 54 8.14 -20.66 8.28
CA GLU A 54 7.18 -20.66 7.19
C GLU A 54 7.06 -19.26 6.55
N PHE A 55 6.96 -18.21 7.38
CA PHE A 55 6.95 -16.83 6.91
C PHE A 55 8.19 -16.49 6.07
N LYS A 56 9.40 -16.80 6.57
CA LYS A 56 10.66 -16.53 5.85
C LYS A 56 10.70 -17.28 4.51
N ALA A 57 10.25 -18.54 4.48
CA ALA A 57 10.18 -19.34 3.25
C ALA A 57 9.20 -18.75 2.23
N LYS A 58 7.98 -18.37 2.66
CA LYS A 58 6.98 -17.71 1.79
C LYS A 58 7.48 -16.37 1.26
N LEU A 59 8.11 -15.57 2.11
CA LEU A 59 8.68 -14.28 1.72
C LEU A 59 9.77 -14.44 0.66
N ALA A 60 10.65 -15.44 0.80
CA ALA A 60 11.68 -15.73 -0.19
C ALA A 60 11.06 -16.15 -1.53
N ALA A 61 10.15 -17.13 -1.52
CA ALA A 61 9.48 -17.62 -2.72
C ALA A 61 8.68 -16.53 -3.45
N ASN A 62 7.95 -15.69 -2.70
CA ASN A 62 7.19 -14.59 -3.30
C ASN A 62 8.09 -13.47 -3.83
N LYS A 63 9.23 -13.18 -3.18
CA LYS A 63 10.24 -12.25 -3.71
C LYS A 63 10.83 -12.74 -5.03
N GLU A 64 11.08 -14.03 -5.19
CA GLU A 64 11.54 -14.61 -6.46
C GLU A 64 10.50 -14.42 -7.57
N LYS A 65 9.22 -14.72 -7.29
CA LYS A 65 8.12 -14.47 -8.23
C LYS A 65 8.02 -13.00 -8.62
N MET A 66 8.17 -12.09 -7.66
CA MET A 66 8.18 -10.65 -7.94
C MET A 66 9.39 -10.23 -8.78
N ALA A 67 10.58 -10.79 -8.52
CA ALA A 67 11.76 -10.52 -9.32
C ALA A 67 11.60 -11.04 -10.75
N GLU A 68 10.94 -12.18 -10.96
CA GLU A 68 10.57 -12.66 -12.30
C GLU A 68 9.60 -11.72 -13.00
N LYS A 69 8.61 -11.21 -12.27
CA LYS A 69 7.68 -10.21 -12.80
C LYS A 69 8.39 -8.91 -13.18
N ASP A 70 9.30 -8.41 -12.34
CA ASP A 70 10.05 -7.17 -12.61
C ASP A 70 10.88 -7.26 -13.90
N LYS A 71 11.36 -8.45 -14.28
CA LYS A 71 12.04 -8.68 -15.58
C LYS A 71 11.14 -8.43 -16.79
N THR A 72 9.82 -8.50 -16.61
CA THR A 72 8.84 -8.25 -17.68
C THR A 72 8.52 -6.76 -17.86
N SER A 73 9.12 -5.89 -17.02
CA SER A 73 8.96 -4.44 -17.15
C SER A 73 9.42 -3.97 -18.53
N LYS A 74 8.54 -3.25 -19.23
CA LYS A 74 8.85 -2.75 -20.57
C LYS A 74 9.94 -1.68 -20.48
N SER A 75 10.89 -1.74 -21.41
CA SER A 75 11.82 -0.65 -21.66
C SER A 75 11.10 0.43 -22.46
N LEU A 76 11.31 1.69 -22.08
CA LEU A 76 10.73 2.85 -22.77
C LEU A 76 11.86 3.76 -23.25
N SER A 77 11.75 4.27 -24.47
CA SER A 77 12.59 5.34 -24.97
C SER A 77 11.94 6.70 -24.70
N LYS A 78 12.61 7.79 -25.09
CA LYS A 78 12.09 9.15 -24.96
C LYS A 78 10.79 9.35 -25.75
N GLU A 79 10.68 8.70 -26.91
CA GLU A 79 9.52 8.81 -27.81
C GLU A 79 8.27 8.11 -27.25
N ASP A 80 8.45 7.13 -26.36
CA ASP A 80 7.34 6.45 -25.68
C ASP A 80 6.76 7.26 -24.51
N LEU A 81 7.45 8.32 -24.06
CA LEU A 81 7.03 9.11 -22.90
C LEU A 81 5.89 10.06 -23.26
N LYS A 82 4.70 9.75 -22.77
CA LYS A 82 3.55 10.64 -22.87
C LYS A 82 3.62 11.75 -21.82
N VAL A 83 4.23 12.87 -22.21
CA VAL A 83 4.33 14.08 -21.37
C VAL A 83 2.97 14.79 -21.31
N VAL A 84 2.47 14.97 -20.09
CA VAL A 84 1.22 15.70 -19.81
C VAL A 84 1.51 17.15 -19.46
N HIS A 85 2.63 17.39 -18.75
CA HIS A 85 3.08 18.72 -18.36
C HIS A 85 4.60 18.73 -18.23
N GLU A 86 5.24 19.81 -18.64
CA GLU A 86 6.67 20.05 -18.44
C GLU A 86 6.90 21.53 -18.13
N ASP A 87 7.66 21.80 -17.08
CA ASP A 87 8.23 23.11 -16.80
C ASP A 87 9.68 23.00 -16.29
N GLU A 88 10.21 24.11 -15.78
CA GLU A 88 11.57 24.19 -15.24
C GLU A 88 11.77 23.30 -13.99
N HIS A 89 10.70 23.07 -13.23
CA HIS A 89 10.75 22.47 -11.91
C HIS A 89 10.31 21.00 -11.90
N ILE A 90 9.32 20.64 -12.73
CA ILE A 90 8.70 19.32 -12.75
C ILE A 90 8.39 18.84 -14.17
N VAL A 91 8.25 17.52 -14.32
CA VAL A 91 7.64 16.89 -15.48
C VAL A 91 6.58 15.89 -15.01
N VAL A 92 5.42 15.89 -15.66
CA VAL A 92 4.31 14.98 -15.41
C VAL A 92 4.15 14.05 -16.60
N ILE A 93 4.22 12.76 -16.35
CA ILE A 93 4.14 11.71 -17.37
C ILE A 93 2.92 10.83 -17.11
N ASP A 94 2.19 10.51 -18.17
CA ASP A 94 1.16 9.47 -18.14
C ASP A 94 1.82 8.09 -18.30
N LYS A 95 2.02 7.39 -17.18
CA LYS A 95 2.70 6.11 -17.13
C LYS A 95 1.81 5.00 -17.72
N PRO A 96 2.31 4.20 -18.68
CA PRO A 96 1.60 3.02 -19.16
C PRO A 96 1.60 1.88 -18.13
N SER A 97 0.65 0.94 -18.27
CA SER A 97 0.65 -0.31 -17.49
C SER A 97 1.78 -1.26 -17.96
N GLY A 98 2.33 -2.04 -17.01
CA GLY A 98 3.42 -2.99 -17.25
C GLY A 98 4.82 -2.38 -17.17
N VAL A 99 4.95 -1.21 -16.53
CA VAL A 99 6.23 -0.50 -16.37
C VAL A 99 6.44 -0.15 -14.91
N LEU A 100 7.63 -0.48 -14.39
CA LEU A 100 8.03 -0.12 -13.04
C LEU A 100 8.15 1.39 -12.87
N SER A 101 7.72 1.91 -11.73
CA SER A 101 7.92 3.33 -11.37
C SER A 101 9.40 3.67 -11.10
N VAL A 102 10.06 2.79 -10.36
CA VAL A 102 11.48 2.88 -9.96
C VAL A 102 12.13 1.53 -10.25
N PRO A 103 13.44 1.47 -10.53
CA PRO A 103 14.11 0.21 -10.77
C PRO A 103 13.96 -0.69 -9.54
N GLY A 104 13.64 -1.96 -9.79
CA GLY A 104 13.73 -3.00 -8.77
C GLY A 104 15.18 -3.22 -8.32
N ARG A 105 15.41 -4.24 -7.48
CA ARG A 105 16.74 -4.52 -6.91
C ARG A 105 17.83 -4.78 -7.97
N ILE A 106 17.44 -5.29 -9.13
CA ILE A 106 18.34 -5.70 -10.23
C ILE A 106 18.41 -4.62 -11.33
N GLY A 107 17.93 -3.40 -11.09
CA GLY A 107 18.09 -2.29 -12.05
C GLY A 107 17.27 -2.44 -13.33
N HIS A 108 16.10 -3.10 -13.25
CA HIS A 108 15.23 -3.29 -14.41
C HIS A 108 14.71 -1.98 -15.00
N PRO A 109 14.32 -1.96 -16.30
CA PRO A 109 13.75 -0.78 -16.94
C PRO A 109 12.58 -0.22 -16.14
N SER A 110 12.55 1.11 -16.00
CA SER A 110 11.56 1.82 -15.20
C SER A 110 11.30 3.22 -15.74
N MET A 111 10.17 3.81 -15.34
CA MET A 111 9.84 5.20 -15.64
C MET A 111 10.90 6.17 -15.13
N GLN A 112 11.43 5.95 -13.93
CA GLN A 112 12.51 6.78 -13.39
C GLN A 112 13.70 6.87 -14.35
N GLY A 113 14.16 5.72 -14.86
CA GLY A 113 15.29 5.69 -15.80
C GLY A 113 14.97 6.42 -17.09
N ALA A 114 13.86 6.06 -17.74
CA ALA A 114 13.47 6.66 -19.01
C ALA A 114 13.25 8.18 -18.91
N VAL A 115 12.65 8.67 -17.83
CA VAL A 115 12.44 10.11 -17.60
C VAL A 115 13.75 10.81 -17.30
N PHE A 116 14.64 10.21 -16.52
CA PHE A 116 15.96 10.78 -16.26
C PHE A 116 16.78 10.89 -17.55
N ASP A 117 16.79 9.86 -18.39
CA ASP A 117 17.50 9.86 -19.67
C ASP A 117 16.95 10.93 -20.62
N ALA A 118 15.63 11.18 -20.59
CA ALA A 118 14.96 12.13 -21.48
C ALA A 118 15.06 13.61 -21.04
N PHE A 119 15.03 13.88 -19.73
CA PHE A 119 14.86 15.23 -19.16
C PHE A 119 15.96 15.67 -18.19
N GLY A 120 16.75 14.72 -17.66
CA GLY A 120 17.72 14.95 -16.60
C GLY A 120 17.12 15.46 -15.29
N CYS A 121 17.97 15.70 -14.30
CA CYS A 121 17.62 16.45 -13.09
C CYS A 121 18.86 17.18 -12.54
N GLU A 122 18.63 18.25 -11.77
CA GLU A 122 19.66 19.10 -11.17
C GLU A 122 20.72 18.30 -10.39
N SER A 123 20.28 17.27 -9.65
CA SER A 123 21.16 16.48 -8.81
C SER A 123 21.99 15.42 -9.55
N GLY A 124 21.71 15.17 -10.83
CA GLY A 124 22.31 14.07 -11.59
C GLY A 124 21.96 12.66 -11.07
N ASN A 125 20.99 12.54 -10.14
CA ASN A 125 20.57 11.27 -9.55
C ASN A 125 19.09 10.99 -9.89
N PRO A 126 18.77 9.93 -10.67
CA PRO A 126 17.39 9.56 -11.00
C PRO A 126 16.49 9.34 -9.77
N GLY A 127 17.09 8.87 -8.67
CA GLY A 127 16.42 8.68 -7.37
C GLY A 127 15.84 9.97 -6.80
N LYS A 128 16.48 11.10 -7.07
CA LYS A 128 16.06 12.43 -6.61
C LYS A 128 15.03 13.11 -7.52
N MET A 129 14.34 12.34 -8.36
CA MET A 129 13.17 12.82 -9.11
C MET A 129 11.84 12.34 -8.51
N ILE A 130 11.88 11.32 -7.64
CA ILE A 130 10.69 10.57 -7.23
C ILE A 130 10.10 11.13 -5.94
N CYS A 131 8.82 11.52 -5.99
CA CYS A 131 8.03 11.90 -4.82
C CYS A 131 6.88 10.91 -4.51
N HIS A 132 6.47 10.10 -5.50
CA HIS A 132 5.46 9.05 -5.33
C HIS A 132 5.66 7.93 -6.36
N ARG A 133 4.92 6.83 -6.21
CA ARG A 133 5.02 5.65 -7.09
C ARG A 133 3.64 5.09 -7.41
N LEU A 134 3.53 4.50 -8.60
CA LEU A 134 2.44 3.61 -8.97
C LEU A 134 2.94 2.16 -9.01
N GLY A 135 2.01 1.20 -8.89
CA GLY A 135 2.30 -0.21 -9.16
C GLY A 135 2.75 -0.43 -10.60
N MET A 136 3.41 -1.55 -10.88
CA MET A 136 3.84 -1.89 -12.23
C MET A 136 2.65 -1.94 -13.21
N ASP A 137 1.56 -2.59 -12.79
CA ASP A 137 0.36 -2.79 -13.62
C ASP A 137 -0.60 -1.60 -13.56
N THR A 138 -0.37 -0.65 -12.65
CA THR A 138 -1.17 0.58 -12.54
C THR A 138 -0.69 1.58 -13.59
N SER A 139 -1.59 2.09 -14.42
CA SER A 139 -1.30 3.22 -15.32
C SER A 139 -1.68 4.55 -14.67
N GLY A 140 -1.26 5.66 -15.28
CA GLY A 140 -1.70 7.00 -14.91
C GLY A 140 -0.57 7.95 -14.54
N LEU A 141 -0.95 9.09 -13.96
CA LEU A 141 -0.06 10.24 -13.82
C LEU A 141 1.02 10.01 -12.75
N MET A 142 2.27 10.29 -13.15
CA MET A 142 3.42 10.38 -12.27
C MET A 142 4.09 11.74 -12.39
N VAL A 143 4.51 12.30 -11.27
CA VAL A 143 5.17 13.60 -11.19
C VAL A 143 6.64 13.37 -10.81
N PHE A 144 7.54 13.94 -11.61
CA PHE A 144 8.98 13.86 -11.41
C PHE A 144 9.54 15.26 -11.17
N ALA A 145 10.31 15.42 -10.11
CA ALA A 145 11.01 16.67 -9.83
C ALA A 145 12.27 16.79 -10.70
N ARG A 146 12.47 17.95 -11.32
CA ARG A 146 13.69 18.30 -12.06
C ARG A 146 14.69 19.06 -11.20
N THR A 147 14.22 19.76 -10.16
CA THR A 147 15.03 20.53 -9.20
C THR A 147 14.93 19.97 -7.78
N ASP A 148 15.97 20.18 -6.98
CA ASP A 148 16.00 19.76 -5.58
C ASP A 148 14.96 20.53 -4.73
N ALA A 149 14.67 21.78 -5.09
CA ALA A 149 13.63 22.59 -4.47
C ALA A 149 12.23 22.00 -4.72
N ALA A 150 11.92 21.66 -5.97
CA ALA A 150 10.65 21.04 -6.33
C ALA A 150 10.48 19.68 -5.66
N LEU A 151 11.54 18.87 -5.57
CA LEU A 151 11.48 17.58 -4.87
C LEU A 151 11.09 17.73 -3.39
N ARG A 152 11.71 18.69 -2.69
CA ARG A 152 11.41 18.94 -1.26
C ARG A 152 9.98 19.44 -1.05
N ASP A 153 9.53 20.32 -1.93
CA ASP A 153 8.17 20.85 -1.87
C ASP A 153 7.13 19.77 -2.17
N LEU A 154 7.29 19.03 -3.27
CA LEU A 154 6.42 17.89 -3.62
C LEU A 154 6.35 16.87 -2.48
N ASN A 155 7.49 16.44 -1.94
CA ASN A 155 7.51 15.52 -0.79
C ASN A 155 6.74 16.07 0.42
N THR A 156 6.80 17.39 0.64
CA THR A 156 6.03 18.04 1.69
C THR A 156 4.54 18.05 1.36
N GLN A 157 4.15 18.34 0.13
CA GLN A 157 2.75 18.30 -0.31
C GLN A 157 2.13 16.89 -0.20
N PHE A 158 2.87 15.85 -0.61
CA PHE A 158 2.44 14.45 -0.46
C PHE A 158 2.33 14.06 1.02
N ARG A 159 3.33 14.40 1.84
CA ARG A 159 3.32 14.12 3.29
C ARG A 159 2.19 14.83 4.03
N THR A 160 1.89 16.07 3.64
CA THR A 160 0.83 16.89 4.23
C THR A 160 -0.54 16.70 3.56
N ARG A 161 -0.67 15.73 2.64
CA ARG A 161 -1.92 15.38 1.93
C ARG A 161 -2.57 16.55 1.17
N LYS A 162 -1.76 17.52 0.71
CA LYS A 162 -2.25 18.61 -0.17
C LYS A 162 -2.51 18.14 -1.60
N VAL A 163 -1.88 17.04 -2.00
CA VAL A 163 -2.08 16.43 -3.32
C VAL A 163 -3.31 15.52 -3.28
N VAL A 164 -4.32 15.86 -4.08
CA VAL A 164 -5.48 15.02 -4.33
C VAL A 164 -5.15 14.01 -5.42
N ARG A 165 -5.37 12.71 -5.15
CA ARG A 165 -5.17 11.63 -6.12
C ARG A 165 -6.49 10.97 -6.43
N LYS A 166 -6.88 11.01 -7.71
CA LYS A 166 -8.08 10.34 -8.22
C LYS A 166 -7.68 9.20 -9.15
N TYR A 167 -8.36 8.08 -9.02
CA TYR A 167 -8.15 6.88 -9.84
C TYR A 167 -9.48 6.45 -10.45
N GLU A 168 -9.42 5.81 -11.60
CA GLU A 168 -10.55 5.10 -12.18
C GLU A 168 -10.27 3.61 -12.13
N ALA A 169 -11.25 2.82 -11.69
CA ALA A 169 -11.14 1.37 -11.60
C ALA A 169 -12.40 0.69 -12.13
N LEU A 170 -12.23 -0.44 -12.80
CA LEU A 170 -13.33 -1.34 -13.15
C LEU A 170 -13.24 -2.57 -12.25
N VAL A 171 -14.21 -2.74 -11.37
CA VAL A 171 -14.27 -3.85 -10.40
C VAL A 171 -15.29 -4.89 -10.82
N SER A 172 -15.02 -6.15 -10.51
CA SER A 172 -15.98 -7.25 -10.71
C SER A 172 -17.07 -7.19 -9.65
N GLY A 173 -18.32 -7.41 -10.06
CA GLY A 173 -19.49 -7.33 -9.19
C GLY A 173 -20.17 -5.96 -9.22
N GLU A 174 -21.33 -5.91 -8.57
CA GLU A 174 -22.13 -4.69 -8.41
C GLU A 174 -21.90 -4.09 -7.04
N VAL A 175 -21.37 -2.87 -7.00
CA VAL A 175 -21.30 -2.08 -5.75
C VAL A 175 -22.70 -1.58 -5.43
N ALA A 176 -23.18 -1.85 -4.22
CA ALA A 176 -24.55 -1.55 -3.82
C ALA A 176 -24.82 -0.05 -3.82
N ASP A 177 -23.99 0.72 -3.11
CA ASP A 177 -24.14 2.15 -2.95
C ASP A 177 -23.47 2.93 -4.08
N ASP A 178 -24.06 4.08 -4.44
CA ASP A 178 -23.54 4.94 -5.51
C ASP A 178 -22.27 5.71 -5.10
N SER A 179 -21.99 5.81 -3.81
CA SER A 179 -20.76 6.41 -3.27
C SER A 179 -20.54 5.95 -1.83
N GLY A 180 -19.32 6.09 -1.34
CA GLY A 180 -19.01 5.80 0.06
C GLY A 180 -17.54 6.03 0.43
N SER A 181 -17.20 5.67 1.66
CA SER A 181 -15.84 5.71 2.20
C SER A 181 -15.41 4.31 2.59
N ILE A 182 -14.21 3.90 2.17
CA ILE A 182 -13.55 2.66 2.58
C ILE A 182 -12.51 3.03 3.64
N GLU A 183 -12.85 2.78 4.90
CA GLU A 183 -12.03 3.11 6.07
C GLU A 183 -11.54 1.83 6.73
N LEU A 184 -10.53 1.21 6.12
CA LEU A 184 -9.98 -0.07 6.57
C LEU A 184 -8.49 0.09 6.86
N PRO A 185 -8.04 -0.14 8.11
CA PRO A 185 -6.62 -0.11 8.41
C PRO A 185 -5.90 -1.23 7.66
N LEU A 186 -4.70 -0.93 7.17
CA LEU A 186 -3.89 -1.87 6.40
C LEU A 186 -2.64 -2.28 7.16
N MET A 187 -2.28 -3.55 7.04
CA MET A 187 -1.05 -4.13 7.58
C MET A 187 -0.35 -5.00 6.52
N MET A 188 0.90 -5.40 6.80
CA MET A 188 1.58 -6.39 5.97
C MET A 188 0.90 -7.75 6.14
N ASP A 189 0.63 -8.44 5.03
CA ASP A 189 0.10 -9.79 5.07
C ASP A 189 1.22 -10.78 5.36
N TYR A 190 1.27 -11.26 6.61
CA TYR A 190 2.22 -12.27 7.03
C TYR A 190 1.92 -13.66 6.44
N GLU A 191 0.69 -13.90 5.95
CA GLU A 191 0.33 -15.16 5.29
C GLU A 191 0.80 -15.19 3.84
N ASN A 192 0.77 -14.03 3.17
CA ASN A 192 1.19 -13.85 1.78
C ASN A 192 2.17 -12.68 1.63
N PRO A 193 3.34 -12.72 2.26
CA PRO A 193 4.28 -11.60 2.17
C PRO A 193 4.86 -11.49 0.75
N PRO A 194 5.14 -10.28 0.21
CA PRO A 194 5.10 -8.98 0.88
C PRO A 194 3.80 -8.18 0.58
N TYR A 195 2.67 -8.84 0.35
CA TYR A 195 1.40 -8.15 0.08
C TYR A 195 0.87 -7.42 1.34
N MET A 196 -0.16 -6.60 1.12
CA MET A 196 -0.88 -5.90 2.18
C MET A 196 -2.26 -6.54 2.35
N CYS A 197 -2.79 -6.51 3.56
CA CYS A 197 -4.15 -6.94 3.85
C CYS A 197 -4.84 -5.96 4.80
N VAL A 198 -6.16 -6.10 4.94
CA VAL A 198 -6.92 -5.41 5.98
C VAL A 198 -6.48 -5.94 7.33
N SER A 199 -6.17 -5.03 8.24
CA SER A 199 -5.85 -5.38 9.62
C SER A 199 -7.14 -5.70 10.37
N THR A 200 -7.19 -6.89 10.96
CA THR A 200 -8.26 -7.32 11.86
C THR A 200 -7.65 -7.62 13.22
N GLU A 201 -8.48 -7.64 14.25
CA GLU A 201 -8.03 -7.94 15.59
C GLU A 201 -7.37 -9.33 15.68
N GLU A 202 -7.93 -10.35 15.00
CA GLU A 202 -7.34 -11.69 14.97
C GLU A 202 -5.95 -11.68 14.34
N ARG A 203 -5.76 -10.92 13.25
CA ARG A 203 -4.48 -10.79 12.57
C ARG A 203 -3.44 -10.04 13.40
N GLN A 204 -3.84 -9.06 14.19
CA GLN A 204 -2.95 -8.37 15.12
C GLN A 204 -2.56 -9.29 16.28
N ARG A 205 -3.51 -10.01 16.86
CA ARG A 205 -3.26 -10.96 17.95
C ARG A 205 -2.30 -12.07 17.53
N ALA A 206 -2.38 -12.54 16.28
CA ALA A 206 -1.47 -13.56 15.75
C ALA A 206 0.01 -13.15 15.75
N LEU A 207 0.32 -11.85 15.80
CA LEU A 207 1.69 -11.32 15.80
C LEU A 207 2.28 -11.15 17.21
N ILE A 208 1.49 -11.33 18.27
CA ILE A 208 1.94 -11.13 19.64
C ILE A 208 2.97 -12.22 20.00
N GLY A 209 4.06 -11.80 20.65
CA GLY A 209 5.16 -12.67 21.04
C GLY A 209 6.18 -12.96 19.94
N LEU A 210 6.02 -12.41 18.72
CA LEU A 210 7.03 -12.50 17.67
C LEU A 210 8.11 -11.44 17.80
N ASP A 211 9.34 -11.83 17.47
CA ASP A 211 10.47 -10.92 17.42
C ASP A 211 10.71 -10.34 16.01
N ALA A 212 11.17 -9.10 15.98
CA ALA A 212 11.49 -8.41 14.73
C ALA A 212 12.63 -9.06 13.95
N GLU A 213 13.47 -9.86 14.61
CA GLU A 213 14.54 -10.65 13.97
C GLU A 213 13.96 -11.82 13.15
N ASP A 214 12.78 -12.30 13.53
CA ASP A 214 12.13 -13.42 12.90
C ASP A 214 11.27 -13.02 11.70
N VAL A 215 10.36 -12.09 11.89
CA VAL A 215 9.41 -11.72 10.82
C VAL A 215 9.75 -10.38 10.16
N GLY A 216 10.74 -9.67 10.69
CA GLY A 216 11.14 -8.35 10.21
C GLY A 216 10.29 -7.24 10.82
N LYS A 217 10.93 -6.09 11.08
CA LYS A 217 10.29 -4.91 11.68
C LYS A 217 8.99 -4.48 11.01
N LYS A 218 8.90 -4.63 9.68
CA LYS A 218 7.76 -4.16 8.88
C LYS A 218 6.49 -4.99 9.09
N VAL A 219 6.61 -6.26 9.49
CA VAL A 219 5.44 -7.09 9.85
C VAL A 219 4.86 -6.66 11.18
N LEU A 220 5.73 -6.30 12.13
CA LEU A 220 5.35 -5.85 13.47
C LEU A 220 5.07 -4.34 13.55
N GLU A 221 5.11 -3.62 12.42
CA GLU A 221 4.69 -2.23 12.40
C GLU A 221 3.17 -2.16 12.64
N ASN A 222 2.75 -1.16 13.44
CA ASN A 222 1.33 -0.90 13.66
C ASN A 222 0.59 -0.74 12.33
N GLU A 223 -0.68 -1.17 12.38
CA GLU A 223 -1.61 -0.94 11.30
C GLU A 223 -1.66 0.55 10.92
N LYS A 224 -1.90 0.81 9.64
CA LYS A 224 -1.95 2.17 9.12
C LYS A 224 -3.35 2.40 8.60
N ASN A 225 -4.01 3.39 9.18
CA ASN A 225 -5.32 3.84 8.73
C ASN A 225 -5.26 4.12 7.23
N SER A 226 -6.16 3.47 6.48
CA SER A 226 -6.39 3.77 5.07
C SER A 226 -7.83 4.21 4.86
N VAL A 227 -7.98 5.34 4.17
CA VAL A 227 -9.24 5.98 3.80
C VAL A 227 -9.21 6.25 2.31
N THR A 228 -10.19 5.67 1.60
CA THR A 228 -10.42 5.91 0.18
C THR A 228 -11.91 6.18 -0.03
N GLU A 229 -12.23 7.33 -0.59
CA GLU A 229 -13.60 7.65 -1.00
C GLU A 229 -13.83 7.06 -2.40
N TYR A 230 -15.06 6.62 -2.67
CA TYR A 230 -15.44 6.12 -3.99
C TYR A 230 -16.79 6.67 -4.44
N GLU A 231 -16.95 6.75 -5.76
CA GLU A 231 -18.19 7.08 -6.45
C GLU A 231 -18.37 6.10 -7.61
N VAL A 232 -19.58 5.59 -7.78
CA VAL A 232 -19.96 4.73 -8.92
C VAL A 232 -20.20 5.61 -10.14
N VAL A 233 -19.39 5.41 -11.16
CA VAL A 233 -19.48 6.13 -12.44
C VAL A 233 -20.35 5.37 -13.44
N GLY A 234 -20.46 4.04 -13.30
CA GLY A 234 -21.32 3.22 -14.15
C GLY A 234 -21.32 1.76 -13.76
N LYS A 235 -22.33 1.02 -14.22
CA LYS A 235 -22.47 -0.44 -14.04
C LYS A 235 -22.77 -1.07 -15.40
N GLU A 236 -21.98 -2.07 -15.80
CA GLU A 236 -22.13 -2.77 -17.08
C GLU A 236 -21.59 -4.21 -16.96
N ASP A 237 -22.31 -5.19 -17.50
CA ASP A 237 -21.90 -6.61 -17.57
C ASP A 237 -21.44 -7.22 -16.23
N GLY A 238 -22.16 -6.91 -15.14
CA GLY A 238 -21.82 -7.41 -13.79
C GLY A 238 -20.51 -6.84 -13.25
N LYS A 239 -20.07 -5.68 -13.77
CA LYS A 239 -18.93 -4.92 -13.28
C LYS A 239 -19.37 -3.51 -12.91
N THR A 240 -18.63 -2.91 -11.99
CA THR A 240 -18.84 -1.53 -11.57
C THR A 240 -17.61 -0.70 -11.88
N ARG A 241 -17.80 0.46 -12.51
CA ARG A 241 -16.76 1.46 -12.71
C ARG A 241 -16.79 2.45 -11.57
N LEU A 242 -15.65 2.65 -10.92
CA LEU A 242 -15.48 3.49 -9.76
C LEU A 242 -14.51 4.63 -10.04
N SER A 243 -14.86 5.82 -9.58
CA SER A 243 -13.93 6.90 -9.31
C SER A 243 -13.49 6.77 -7.85
N LEU A 244 -12.18 6.72 -7.60
CA LEU A 244 -11.60 6.54 -6.27
C LEU A 244 -10.75 7.75 -5.90
N THR A 245 -11.00 8.35 -4.74
CA THR A 245 -10.18 9.45 -4.21
C THR A 245 -9.39 8.96 -2.99
N SER A 246 -8.07 8.89 -3.12
CA SER A 246 -7.17 8.44 -2.06
C SER A 246 -6.96 9.57 -1.04
N VAL A 247 -7.63 9.48 0.09
CA VAL A 247 -7.48 10.42 1.21
C VAL A 247 -6.18 10.12 1.97
N THR A 248 -5.88 8.85 2.20
CA THR A 248 -4.58 8.38 2.71
C THR A 248 -3.75 7.76 1.60
N GLY A 249 -2.43 8.00 1.58
CA GLY A 249 -1.53 7.49 0.54
C GLY A 249 -1.12 6.02 0.72
N ARG A 250 -2.05 5.13 1.07
CA ARG A 250 -1.83 3.70 1.29
C ARG A 250 -2.76 2.87 0.43
#